data_AF-A0AA88LB75-F1
#
_entry.id   AF-A0AA88LB75-F1
#
_cell.length_a   1.000
_cell.length_b   1.000
_cell.length_c   1.000
_cell.angle_alpha   90.00
_cell.angle_beta   90.00
_cell.angle_gamma   90.00
#
_symmetry.space_group_name_H-M   'P 1'
#
loop_
_entity.id
_entity.type
_entity.pdbx_description
1 polymer ?
#
loop_
_entity_poly.entity_id
_entity_poly.type
_entity_poly.pdbx_seq_one_letter_code
_entity_poly.pdbx_strand_id
1 'polypeptide(L)'
;METLETAKYVLVTSAEVWTGEPDPELKAEEWGWKNKDDFLYPLTSDLPPAPRMLLKIVKCSCRVQCSSARCSCFKNGLVCTSASRTCKGTMCSNSPKIDSNNDEENLEP
;
A
#
# COMPACT_ATOMS: atom_id res chain seq x y z
N MET A 1 -35.61 -4.38 29.76
CA MET A 1 -34.33 -3.75 30.10
C MET A 1 -33.31 -4.33 29.15
N GLU A 2 -33.09 -3.60 28.06
CA GLU A 2 -32.17 -3.92 26.97
C GLU A 2 -30.73 -3.84 27.48
N THR A 3 -29.92 -4.84 27.17
CA THR A 3 -28.47 -4.68 27.15
C THR A 3 -28.03 -4.68 25.69
N LEU A 4 -27.90 -3.47 25.18
CA LEU A 4 -27.31 -3.13 23.88
C LEU A 4 -25.85 -3.55 23.88
N GLU A 5 -25.54 -4.69 23.27
CA GLU A 5 -24.17 -4.98 22.82
C GLU A 5 -24.12 -4.78 21.31
N THR A 6 -24.22 -3.51 20.93
CA THR A 6 -23.96 -3.08 19.56
C THR A 6 -22.47 -3.24 19.32
N ALA A 7 -22.07 -4.42 18.85
CA ALA A 7 -20.79 -4.60 18.19
C ALA A 7 -20.67 -3.48 17.15
N LYS A 8 -19.66 -2.63 17.33
CA LYS A 8 -19.43 -1.45 16.50
C LYS A 8 -19.26 -1.92 15.06
N TYR A 9 -20.34 -1.85 14.28
CA TYR A 9 -20.30 -2.04 12.85
C TYR A 9 -19.41 -0.92 12.30
N VAL A 10 -18.14 -1.24 12.08
CA VAL A 10 -17.28 -0.43 11.24
C VAL A 10 -17.78 -0.68 9.82
N LEU A 11 -18.74 0.14 9.38
CA LEU A 11 -19.08 0.24 7.98
C LEU A 11 -17.83 0.79 7.27
N VAL A 12 -17.05 -0.11 6.66
CA VAL A 12 -15.97 0.29 5.76
C VAL A 12 -16.64 0.78 4.46
N THR A 13 -17.11 2.03 4.47
CA THR A 13 -17.70 2.69 3.31
C THR A 13 -16.59 3.25 2.42
N SER A 14 -15.94 2.38 1.68
CA SER A 14 -15.29 2.73 0.40
C SER A 14 -15.15 1.46 -0.42
N ALA A 15 -16.29 0.91 -0.86
CA ALA A 15 -16.27 -0.11 -1.89
C ALA A 15 -16.17 0.61 -3.24
N GLU A 16 -14.96 0.68 -3.79
CA GLU A 16 -14.81 0.89 -5.23
C GLU A 16 -15.42 -0.34 -5.91
N VAL A 17 -16.43 -0.12 -6.74
CA VAL A 17 -17.08 -1.22 -7.48
C VAL A 17 -16.12 -1.63 -8.59
N TRP A 18 -15.72 -2.91 -8.60
CA TRP A 18 -14.94 -3.47 -9.69
C TRP A 18 -15.71 -3.36 -11.01
N THR A 19 -15.17 -2.64 -11.99
CA THR A 19 -15.80 -2.45 -13.31
C THR A 19 -15.26 -3.40 -14.39
N GLY A 20 -14.44 -4.39 -14.02
CA GLY A 20 -13.98 -5.41 -14.94
C GLY A 20 -15.05 -6.47 -15.21
N GLU A 21 -14.99 -7.11 -16.37
CA GLU A 21 -15.82 -8.30 -16.65
C GLU A 21 -15.57 -9.35 -15.57
N PRO A 22 -16.63 -9.96 -15.01
CA PRO A 22 -16.47 -11.01 -14.02
C PRO A 22 -15.79 -12.21 -14.68
N ASP A 23 -14.58 -12.53 -14.24
CA ASP A 23 -13.91 -13.76 -14.60
C ASP A 23 -14.67 -14.94 -13.97
N PRO A 24 -15.27 -15.84 -14.76
CA PRO A 24 -16.06 -16.95 -14.24
C PRO A 24 -15.22 -17.97 -13.46
N GLU A 25 -13.90 -17.94 -13.58
CA GLU A 25 -12.99 -18.79 -12.80
C GLU A 25 -12.63 -18.19 -11.44
N LEU A 26 -12.79 -16.87 -11.25
CA LEU A 26 -12.51 -16.20 -9.97
C LEU A 26 -13.71 -16.29 -9.01
N LYS A 27 -13.67 -17.24 -8.08
CA LYS A 27 -14.65 -17.33 -6.98
C LYS A 27 -14.29 -16.34 -5.88
N ALA A 28 -15.18 -15.41 -5.56
CA ALA A 28 -14.95 -14.39 -4.54
C ALA A 28 -14.59 -15.00 -3.16
N GLU A 29 -15.11 -16.19 -2.86
CA GLU A 29 -14.85 -16.92 -1.61
C GLU A 29 -13.38 -17.34 -1.44
N GLU A 30 -12.64 -17.52 -2.55
CA GLU A 30 -11.20 -17.82 -2.51
C GLU A 30 -10.34 -16.58 -2.21
N TRP A 31 -10.94 -15.38 -2.24
CA TRP A 31 -10.26 -14.09 -2.13
C TRP A 31 -10.73 -13.27 -0.92
N GLY A 32 -11.14 -13.96 0.14
CA GLY A 32 -11.46 -13.30 1.41
C GLY A 32 -12.89 -12.73 1.47
N TRP A 33 -13.81 -13.21 0.64
CA TRP A 33 -15.23 -12.90 0.74
C TRP A 33 -16.04 -14.09 1.24
N LYS A 34 -17.21 -13.84 1.80
CA LYS A 34 -18.22 -14.85 2.11
C LYS A 34 -19.52 -14.48 1.42
N ASN A 35 -20.14 -15.44 0.74
CA ASN A 35 -21.48 -15.27 0.21
C ASN A 35 -22.51 -15.54 1.32
N LYS A 36 -23.47 -14.63 1.49
CA LYS A 36 -24.63 -14.82 2.33
C LYS A 36 -25.83 -14.13 1.68
N ASP A 37 -26.89 -14.90 1.40
CA ASP A 37 -28.14 -14.40 0.82
C ASP A 37 -27.92 -13.61 -0.49
N ASP A 38 -27.04 -14.10 -1.38
CA ASP A 38 -26.61 -13.46 -2.63
C ASP A 38 -25.80 -12.15 -2.45
N PHE A 39 -25.38 -11.84 -1.23
CA PHE A 39 -24.48 -10.72 -0.93
C PHE A 39 -23.08 -11.21 -0.56
N LEU A 40 -22.06 -10.54 -1.09
CA LEU A 40 -20.67 -10.75 -0.70
C LEU A 40 -20.30 -9.86 0.50
N TYR A 41 -19.82 -10.48 1.55
CA TYR A 41 -19.28 -9.80 2.73
C TYR A 41 -17.78 -10.08 2.86
N PRO A 42 -16.97 -9.10 3.26
CA PRO A 42 -15.57 -9.36 3.53
C PRO A 42 -15.41 -10.28 4.75
N LEU A 43 -14.46 -11.21 4.68
CA LEU A 43 -13.98 -11.95 5.83
C LEU A 43 -13.13 -11.00 6.68
N THR A 44 -13.61 -10.73 7.89
CA THR A 44 -12.91 -9.89 8.86
C THR A 44 -11.87 -10.70 9.63
N SER A 45 -10.69 -10.13 9.84
CA SER A 45 -9.64 -10.70 10.67
C SER A 45 -9.31 -9.73 11.81
N ASP A 46 -9.04 -10.25 13.00
CA ASP A 46 -8.52 -9.47 14.14
C ASP A 46 -7.02 -9.15 13.99
N LEU A 47 -6.38 -9.72 12.96
CA LEU A 47 -5.00 -9.41 12.64
C LEU A 47 -4.90 -7.98 12.08
N PRO A 48 -3.81 -7.26 12.37
CA PRO A 48 -3.58 -5.97 11.74
C PRO A 48 -3.47 -6.15 10.21
N PRO A 49 -3.96 -5.18 9.41
CA PRO A 49 -3.99 -5.28 7.95
C PRO A 49 -2.60 -5.44 7.32
N ALA A 50 -1.57 -5.01 8.04
CA ALA A 50 -0.17 -5.29 7.72
C ALA A 50 0.67 -5.22 9.00
N PRO A 51 1.87 -5.83 9.03
CA PRO A 51 2.85 -5.61 10.08
C PRO A 51 3.06 -4.12 10.37
N ARG A 52 3.13 -3.75 11.67
CA ARG A 52 3.27 -2.34 12.12
C ARG A 52 4.43 -1.60 11.46
N MET A 53 5.50 -2.30 11.08
CA MET A 53 6.61 -1.71 10.33
C MET A 53 6.21 -1.23 8.93
N LEU A 54 5.37 -1.98 8.22
CA LEU A 54 4.91 -1.62 6.87
C LEU A 54 3.92 -0.45 6.90
N LEU A 55 3.10 -0.36 7.95
CA LEU A 55 2.16 0.75 8.13
C LEU A 55 2.85 2.09 8.44
N LYS A 56 4.12 2.07 8.87
CA LYS A 56 4.92 3.27 9.08
C LYS A 56 5.55 3.72 7.76
N ILE A 57 4.73 4.27 6.87
CA ILE A 57 5.23 4.94 5.67
C ILE A 57 5.92 6.24 6.10
N VAL A 58 7.25 6.23 6.17
CA VAL A 58 8.03 7.43 6.48
C VAL A 58 8.17 8.27 5.22
N LYS A 59 7.34 9.31 5.11
CA LYS A 59 7.49 10.35 4.09
C LYS A 59 8.24 11.53 4.68
N CYS A 60 9.34 11.94 4.05
CA CYS A 60 9.97 13.20 4.41
C CYS A 60 9.17 14.39 3.85
N SER A 61 9.17 15.50 4.58
CA SER A 61 8.67 16.80 4.13
C SER A 61 9.78 17.70 3.58
N CYS A 62 10.94 17.13 3.26
CA CYS A 62 12.10 17.86 2.74
C CYS A 62 11.76 18.50 1.40
N ARG A 63 12.07 19.79 1.28
CA ARG A 63 11.88 20.56 0.04
C ARG A 63 13.07 20.44 -0.90
N VAL A 64 14.28 20.40 -0.32
CA VAL A 64 15.55 20.26 -1.02
C VAL A 64 16.43 19.35 -0.19
N GLN A 65 17.23 18.51 -0.86
CA GLN A 65 18.31 17.67 -0.31
C GLN A 65 17.93 16.76 0.87
N CYS A 66 18.17 15.45 0.72
CA CYS A 66 17.90 14.45 1.75
C CYS A 66 19.17 13.74 2.21
N SER A 67 20.28 14.46 2.34
CA SER A 67 21.62 13.91 2.67
C SER A 67 21.99 13.95 4.16
N SER A 68 21.06 14.37 5.03
CA SER A 68 21.33 14.51 6.48
C SER A 68 20.17 14.02 7.33
N ALA A 69 20.39 13.91 8.63
CA ALA A 69 19.38 13.51 9.61
C ALA A 69 18.15 14.46 9.71
N ARG A 70 18.17 15.60 8.99
CA ARG A 70 16.97 16.44 8.77
C ARG A 70 15.92 15.74 7.91
N CYS A 71 16.32 14.83 7.03
CA CYS A 71 15.40 13.99 6.30
C CYS A 71 15.02 12.77 7.15
N SER A 72 13.72 12.59 7.40
CA SER A 72 13.22 11.43 8.15
C SER A 72 13.46 10.13 7.41
N CYS A 73 13.39 10.10 6.07
CA CYS A 73 13.73 8.90 5.30
C CYS A 73 15.20 8.53 5.52
N PHE A 74 16.14 9.47 5.32
CA PHE A 74 17.57 9.26 5.56
C PHE A 74 17.88 8.83 7.00
N LYS A 75 17.27 9.52 7.99
CA LYS A 75 17.44 9.19 9.41
C LYS A 75 16.99 7.77 9.76
N ASN A 76 16.00 7.24 9.05
CA ASN A 76 15.49 5.89 9.25
C ASN A 76 16.11 4.86 8.28
N GLY A 77 17.14 5.23 7.50
CA GLY A 77 17.80 4.34 6.54
C GLY A 77 16.92 3.98 5.33
N LEU A 78 15.93 4.81 5.00
CA LEU A 78 15.02 4.62 3.87
C LEU A 78 15.37 5.56 2.71
N VAL A 79 15.22 5.08 1.48
CA VAL A 79 15.30 5.93 0.28
C VAL A 79 14.00 6.72 0.09
N CYS A 80 14.12 7.97 -0.34
CA CYS A 80 12.96 8.79 -0.68
C CYS A 80 12.35 8.30 -1.99
N THR A 81 11.08 7.95 -1.97
CA THR A 81 10.31 7.59 -3.17
C THR A 81 9.52 8.78 -3.71
N SER A 82 8.92 8.63 -4.89
CA SER A 82 8.01 9.62 -5.51
C SER A 82 6.82 9.97 -4.61
N ALA A 83 6.45 9.11 -3.66
CA ALA A 83 5.42 9.36 -2.66
C ALA A 83 5.81 10.43 -1.61
N SER A 84 7.08 10.87 -1.59
CA SER A 84 7.56 11.94 -0.72
C SER A 84 7.01 13.29 -1.16
N ARG A 85 6.56 14.12 -0.20
CA ARG A 85 5.71 15.28 -0.49
C ARG A 85 6.31 16.29 -1.46
N THR A 86 7.59 16.63 -1.28
CA THR A 86 8.19 17.76 -2.00
C THR A 86 9.44 17.40 -2.79
N CYS A 87 10.32 16.53 -2.28
CA CYS A 87 11.52 16.14 -3.03
C CYS A 87 11.21 15.24 -4.25
N LYS A 88 10.03 14.59 -4.31
CA LYS A 88 9.50 13.73 -5.40
C LYS A 88 10.49 12.71 -6.00
N GLY A 89 11.59 12.40 -5.32
CA GLY A 89 12.66 11.52 -5.81
C GLY A 89 13.58 12.14 -6.88
N THR A 90 13.09 13.00 -7.78
CA THR A 90 13.88 13.40 -8.97
C THR A 90 15.11 14.27 -8.64
N MET A 91 14.96 15.30 -7.78
CA MET A 91 16.07 16.17 -7.35
C MET A 91 16.51 15.84 -5.91
N CYS A 92 16.15 14.65 -5.44
CA CYS A 92 16.41 14.20 -4.09
C CYS A 92 17.78 13.51 -4.04
N SER A 93 18.68 13.95 -3.17
CA SER A 93 19.97 13.27 -2.98
C SER A 93 19.86 11.89 -2.31
N ASN A 94 18.67 11.49 -1.86
CA ASN A 94 18.37 10.20 -1.22
C ASN A 94 17.31 9.43 -2.03
N SER A 95 17.18 9.69 -3.32
CA SER A 95 16.34 8.85 -4.18
C SER A 95 17.07 7.55 -4.55
N PRO A 96 16.32 6.51 -4.93
CA PRO A 96 16.92 5.35 -5.58
C PRO A 96 17.67 5.82 -6.83
N LYS A 97 18.94 5.41 -6.95
CA LYS A 97 19.70 5.57 -8.19
C LYS A 97 19.19 4.51 -9.16
N ILE A 98 18.67 4.92 -10.30
CA ILE A 98 18.45 4.00 -11.41
C ILE A 98 19.81 3.88 -12.07
N ASP A 99 20.48 2.73 -11.91
CA ASP A 99 21.69 2.45 -12.66
C ASP A 99 21.27 2.23 -14.12
N SER A 100 21.66 3.15 -15.01
CA SER A 100 21.35 3.09 -16.45
C SER A 100 22.14 2.01 -17.21
N ASN A 101 22.78 1.08 -16.53
CA ASN A 101 23.47 -0.04 -17.15
C ASN A 101 22.61 -1.29 -16.95
N ASN A 102 21.53 -1.39 -17.73
CA ASN A 102 21.11 -2.72 -18.18
C ASN A 102 21.99 -2.99 -19.40
N ASP A 103 23.07 -3.72 -19.14
CA ASP A 103 23.87 -4.34 -20.18
C ASP A 103 22.92 -5.05 -21.15
N GLU A 104 23.12 -4.78 -22.45
CA GLU A 104 22.51 -5.50 -23.56
C GLU A 104 22.55 -7.01 -23.24
N GLU A 105 21.40 -7.56 -22.85
CA GLU A 105 21.17 -8.99 -22.89
C GLU A 105 21.24 -9.36 -24.37
N ASN A 106 22.42 -9.83 -24.79
CA ASN A 106 22.69 -10.42 -26.08
C ASN A 106 21.56 -11.40 -26.40
N LEU A 107 20.65 -10.97 -27.27
CA LEU A 107 19.74 -11.86 -27.94
C LEU A 107 20.53 -12.54 -29.04
N GLU A 108 20.93 -13.78 -28.79
CA GLU A 108 21.41 -14.68 -29.83
C GLU A 108 20.67 -16.03 -29.73
N PRO A 109 20.54 -16.72 -30.87
CA PRO A 109 19.27 -16.86 -31.61
C PRO A 109 18.36 -18.02 -31.20
#